data_AF-A0A2T9YTE7-F1
#
_entry.id   AF-A0A2T9YTE7-F1
#
_cell.length_a   1.000
_cell.length_b   1.000
_cell.length_c   1.000
_cell.angle_alpha   90.00
_cell.angle_beta   90.00
_cell.angle_gamma   90.00
#
_symmetry.space_group_name_H-M   'P 1'
#
loop_
_entity.id
_entity.type
_entity.pdbx_description
1 polymer ?
#
loop_
_entity_poly.entity_id
_entity_poly.type
_entity_poly.pdbx_seq_one_letter_code
_entity_poly.pdbx_strand_id
1 'polypeptide(L)'
;MTYKTRKNEDRTRIINLYIEKMPRKEIARILDINVDTVYKIISVYQKEGRIDAIQRGGPKNTTITKGIEEFIIDSLDGDFKNHVRRSQPNNEEELFTAIDEAFLSVLPADCNEYYRNMVSYLVKSLNKEIIID
;
A
#
# COMPACT_ATOMS: atom_id res chain seq x y z
N MET A 1 -23.59 -24.99 1.19
CA MET A 1 -23.76 -24.08 0.04
C MET A 1 -22.39 -23.53 -0.31
N THR A 2 -21.69 -24.16 -1.26
CA THR A 2 -20.26 -23.93 -1.53
C THR A 2 -20.10 -22.74 -2.47
N TYR A 3 -19.55 -21.64 -1.98
CA TYR A 3 -19.18 -20.48 -2.82
C TYR A 3 -18.00 -20.88 -3.71
N LYS A 4 -18.29 -21.46 -4.87
CA LYS A 4 -17.26 -21.81 -5.86
C LYS A 4 -16.54 -20.54 -6.32
N THR A 5 -15.23 -20.59 -6.27
CA THR A 5 -14.26 -19.63 -6.83
C THR A 5 -14.34 -19.61 -8.37
N ARG A 6 -15.51 -19.29 -8.94
CA ARG A 6 -15.77 -19.14 -10.39
C ARG A 6 -15.63 -17.66 -10.77
N LYS A 7 -14.42 -17.16 -11.03
CA LYS A 7 -14.26 -15.73 -11.35
C LYS A 7 -13.63 -15.43 -12.72
N ASN A 8 -12.47 -15.96 -13.08
CA ASN A 8 -11.82 -15.54 -14.33
C ASN A 8 -11.90 -16.56 -15.47
N GLU A 9 -11.83 -17.87 -15.18
CA GLU A 9 -11.91 -18.90 -16.22
C GLU A 9 -13.23 -18.83 -17.02
N ASP A 10 -14.37 -18.68 -16.34
CA ASP A 10 -15.67 -18.54 -16.98
C ASP A 10 -15.76 -17.23 -17.79
N ARG A 11 -15.10 -16.15 -17.34
CA ARG A 11 -15.04 -14.87 -18.08
C ARG A 11 -14.27 -15.06 -19.38
N THR A 12 -13.13 -15.78 -19.34
CA THR A 12 -12.36 -16.11 -20.54
C THR A 12 -13.18 -16.96 -21.52
N ARG A 13 -13.87 -17.99 -21.04
CA ARG A 13 -14.74 -18.84 -21.88
C ARG A 13 -15.86 -18.05 -22.55
N ILE A 14 -16.52 -17.15 -21.80
CA ILE A 14 -17.55 -16.26 -22.34
C ILE A 14 -16.99 -15.38 -23.46
N ILE A 15 -15.81 -14.79 -23.26
CA ILE A 15 -15.20 -13.89 -24.25
C ILE A 15 -14.75 -14.65 -25.50
N ASN A 16 -14.17 -15.84 -25.37
CA ASN A 16 -13.76 -16.65 -26.52
C ASN A 16 -14.96 -17.01 -27.40
N LEU A 17 -16.06 -17.50 -26.81
CA LEU A 17 -17.29 -17.82 -27.57
C LEU A 17 -17.91 -16.58 -28.20
N TYR A 18 -17.81 -15.41 -27.55
CA TYR A 18 -18.25 -14.15 -28.14
C TYR A 18 -17.38 -13.73 -29.34
N ILE A 19 -16.06 -13.92 -29.27
CA ILE A 19 -15.14 -13.68 -30.39
C ILE A 19 -15.48 -14.59 -31.58
N GLU A 20 -15.84 -15.85 -31.30
CA GLU A 20 -16.37 -16.82 -32.27
C GLU A 20 -17.77 -16.48 -32.82
N LYS A 21 -18.30 -15.28 -32.50
CA LYS A 21 -19.58 -14.74 -32.98
C LYS A 21 -20.81 -15.49 -32.47
N MET A 22 -20.69 -16.25 -31.38
CA MET A 22 -21.83 -16.94 -30.79
C MET A 22 -22.80 -15.93 -30.12
N PRO A 23 -24.12 -16.12 -30.26
CA PRO A 23 -25.10 -15.24 -29.64
C PRO A 23 -25.10 -15.38 -28.11
N ARG A 24 -25.22 -14.25 -27.42
CA ARG A 24 -25.06 -14.14 -25.94
C ARG A 24 -25.99 -15.07 -25.15
N LYS A 25 -27.22 -15.29 -25.63
CA LYS A 25 -28.20 -16.20 -25.02
C LYS A 25 -27.77 -17.66 -25.12
N GLU A 26 -27.06 -18.02 -26.18
CA GLU A 26 -26.57 -19.38 -26.42
C GLU A 26 -25.30 -19.65 -25.61
N ILE A 27 -24.40 -18.65 -25.51
CA ILE A 27 -23.26 -18.69 -24.58
C ILE A 27 -23.74 -18.96 -23.14
N ALA A 28 -24.78 -18.25 -22.69
CA ALA A 28 -25.37 -18.45 -21.37
C ALA A 28 -25.89 -19.88 -21.16
N ARG A 29 -26.53 -20.45 -22.19
CA ARG A 29 -27.06 -21.82 -22.16
C ARG A 29 -25.95 -22.88 -22.13
N ILE A 30 -24.93 -22.73 -22.96
CA ILE A 30 -23.82 -23.70 -23.07
C ILE A 30 -22.99 -23.74 -21.78
N LEU A 31 -22.73 -22.57 -21.19
CA LEU A 31 -21.89 -22.46 -20.00
C LEU A 31 -22.67 -22.62 -18.69
N ASP A 32 -24.00 -22.74 -18.76
CA ASP A 32 -24.90 -22.74 -17.59
C ASP A 32 -24.64 -21.52 -16.66
N ILE A 33 -24.62 -20.33 -17.28
CA ILE A 33 -24.37 -19.04 -16.61
C ILE A 33 -25.58 -18.14 -16.84
N ASN A 34 -25.94 -17.35 -15.82
CA ASN A 34 -26.99 -16.35 -15.94
C ASN A 34 -26.71 -15.40 -17.13
N VAL A 35 -27.71 -15.23 -17.99
CA VAL A 35 -27.63 -14.39 -19.19
C VAL A 35 -27.18 -12.96 -18.87
N ASP A 36 -27.66 -12.37 -17.77
CA ASP A 36 -27.28 -11.01 -17.37
C ASP A 36 -25.78 -10.90 -17.05
N THR A 37 -25.20 -11.96 -16.48
CA THR A 37 -23.76 -12.04 -16.21
C THR A 37 -22.97 -12.06 -17.52
N VAL A 38 -23.43 -12.82 -18.52
CA VAL A 38 -22.81 -12.86 -19.86
C VAL A 38 -22.85 -11.47 -20.50
N TYR A 39 -24.00 -10.79 -20.46
CA TYR A 39 -24.12 -9.43 -20.99
C TYR A 39 -23.19 -8.43 -20.28
N LYS A 40 -23.13 -8.46 -18.95
CA LYS A 40 -22.24 -7.59 -18.16
C LYS A 40 -20.76 -7.83 -18.50
N ILE A 41 -20.34 -9.09 -18.61
CA ILE A 41 -18.95 -9.44 -18.94
C ILE A 41 -18.58 -8.96 -20.33
N ILE A 42 -19.42 -9.22 -21.34
CA ILE A 42 -19.17 -8.78 -22.72
C ILE A 42 -19.16 -7.27 -22.81
N SER A 43 -20.07 -6.57 -22.12
CA SER A 43 -20.09 -5.10 -22.10
C SER A 43 -18.80 -4.51 -21.52
N VAL A 44 -18.29 -5.08 -20.42
CA VAL A 44 -16.99 -4.68 -19.84
C VAL A 44 -15.85 -4.94 -20.82
N TYR A 45 -15.82 -6.09 -21.48
CA TYR A 45 -14.79 -6.41 -22.47
C TYR A 45 -14.83 -5.47 -23.68
N GLN A 46 -16.01 -5.16 -24.21
CA GLN A 46 -16.16 -4.22 -25.34
C GLN A 46 -15.71 -2.80 -24.98
N LYS A 47 -15.89 -2.38 -23.72
CA LYS A 47 -15.54 -1.04 -23.25
C LYS A 47 -14.07 -0.91 -22.86
N GLU A 48 -13.52 -1.90 -22.17
CA GLU A 48 -12.23 -1.81 -21.47
C GLU A 48 -11.20 -2.83 -21.95
N GLY A 49 -11.57 -3.79 -22.81
CA GLY A 49 -10.72 -4.92 -23.21
C GLY A 49 -10.44 -5.93 -22.08
N ARG A 50 -11.04 -5.72 -20.90
CA ARG A 50 -10.69 -6.43 -19.67
C ARG A 50 -11.47 -7.73 -19.52
N ILE A 51 -10.72 -8.83 -19.36
CA ILE A 51 -11.29 -10.16 -19.09
C ILE A 51 -11.36 -10.43 -17.60
N ASP A 52 -10.38 -10.03 -16.79
CA ASP A 52 -10.36 -10.33 -15.36
C ASP A 52 -11.36 -9.52 -14.53
N ALA A 53 -11.85 -10.08 -13.43
CA ALA A 53 -12.66 -9.33 -12.47
C ALA A 53 -11.79 -8.32 -11.70
N ILE A 54 -12.33 -7.11 -11.48
CA ILE A 54 -11.71 -6.15 -10.55
C ILE A 54 -11.78 -6.75 -9.15
N GLN A 55 -10.65 -6.68 -8.44
CA GLN A 55 -10.59 -7.02 -7.01
C GLN A 55 -11.57 -6.10 -6.26
N ARG A 56 -12.53 -6.71 -5.56
CA ARG A 56 -13.51 -5.97 -4.75
C ARG A 56 -12.98 -5.84 -3.32
N GLY A 57 -13.08 -4.62 -2.78
CA GLY A 57 -12.51 -4.25 -1.48
C GLY A 57 -11.17 -3.52 -1.64
N GLY A 58 -10.96 -2.46 -0.86
CA GLY A 58 -9.65 -1.83 -0.71
C GLY A 58 -8.81 -2.56 0.34
N PRO A 59 -7.59 -2.09 0.63
CA PRO A 59 -6.95 -2.45 1.88
C PRO A 59 -7.96 -2.24 3.00
N LYS A 60 -8.22 -3.28 3.81
CA LYS A 60 -8.91 -3.04 5.08
C LYS A 60 -7.98 -2.08 5.80
N ASN A 61 -8.45 -0.88 6.13
CA ASN A 61 -7.75 -0.02 7.07
C ASN A 61 -7.52 -0.90 8.31
N THR A 62 -6.30 -1.39 8.46
CA THR A 62 -5.89 -2.06 9.68
C THR A 62 -5.85 -0.91 10.65
N THR A 63 -6.94 -0.67 11.38
CA THR A 63 -7.00 0.41 12.35
C THR A 63 -5.71 0.35 13.15
N ILE A 64 -4.82 1.32 12.95
CA ILE A 64 -3.62 1.42 13.77
C ILE A 64 -4.14 1.53 15.19
N THR A 65 -3.97 0.45 15.94
CA THR A 65 -4.31 0.46 17.35
C THR A 65 -3.33 1.39 18.04
N LYS A 66 -3.76 2.06 19.11
CA LYS A 66 -2.87 2.96 19.89
C LYS A 66 -1.54 2.30 20.26
N GLY A 67 -1.54 0.99 20.56
CA GLY A 67 -0.29 0.27 20.86
C GLY A 67 0.66 0.11 19.67
N ILE A 68 0.14 0.01 18.45
CA ILE A 68 0.95 -0.01 17.22
C ILE A 68 1.48 1.40 16.91
N GLU A 69 0.66 2.43 17.11
CA GLU A 69 1.05 3.83 16.98
C GLU A 69 2.21 4.17 17.94
N GLU A 70 2.05 3.85 19.22
CA GLU A 70 3.08 4.07 20.24
C GLU A 70 4.36 3.31 19.91
N PHE A 71 4.26 2.05 19.47
CA PHE A 71 5.41 1.26 19.05
C PHE A 71 6.18 1.90 17.87
N ILE A 72 5.46 2.40 16.86
CA ILE A 72 6.07 3.08 15.71
C ILE A 72 6.76 4.36 16.17
N ILE A 73 6.08 5.20 16.95
CA ILE A 73 6.64 6.47 17.47
C ILE A 73 7.85 6.21 18.36
N ASP A 74 7.82 5.17 19.19
CA ASP A 74 8.94 4.83 20.07
C ASP A 74 10.14 4.25 19.34
N SER A 75 9.95 3.73 18.13
CA SER A 75 11.02 3.25 17.25
C SER A 75 11.72 4.37 16.48
N LEU A 76 11.19 5.60 16.52
CA LEU A 76 11.82 6.79 15.93
C LEU A 76 12.83 7.40 16.91
N ASP A 77 13.93 7.94 16.37
CA ASP A 77 14.96 8.60 17.17
C ASP A 77 14.72 10.10 17.34
N GLY A 78 15.09 10.62 18.51
CA GLY A 78 15.30 12.04 18.80
C GLY A 78 14.24 12.99 18.23
N ASP A 79 14.67 13.80 17.27
CA ASP A 79 13.86 14.88 16.70
C ASP A 79 12.69 14.38 15.85
N PHE A 80 12.83 13.22 15.19
CA PHE A 80 11.74 12.60 14.42
C PHE A 80 10.57 12.21 15.33
N LYS A 81 10.90 11.58 16.46
CA LYS A 81 9.92 11.20 17.48
C LYS A 81 9.17 12.40 18.04
N ASN A 82 9.89 13.49 18.31
CA ASN A 82 9.30 14.73 18.80
C ASN A 82 8.43 15.41 17.74
N HIS A 83 8.82 15.36 16.47
CA HIS A 83 8.05 15.90 15.36
C HIS A 83 6.71 15.18 15.22
N VAL A 84 6.73 13.85 15.14
CA VAL A 84 5.51 13.02 14.98
C VAL A 84 4.58 13.13 16.20
N ARG A 85 5.12 13.29 17.41
CA ARG A 85 4.28 13.53 18.61
C ARG A 85 3.58 14.88 18.59
N ARG A 86 4.20 15.90 18.01
CA ARG A 86 3.63 17.25 17.91
C ARG A 86 2.54 17.35 16.84
N SER A 87 2.61 16.53 15.79
CA SER A 87 1.60 16.54 14.73
C SER A 87 0.26 15.91 15.14
N GLN A 88 0.22 15.15 16.25
CA GLN A 88 -1.00 14.53 16.81
C GLN A 88 -1.88 13.83 15.75
N PRO A 89 -1.33 12.83 15.04
CA PRO A 89 -2.07 12.15 13.99
C PRO A 89 -3.27 11.38 14.56
N ASN A 90 -4.44 11.52 13.93
CA ASN A 90 -5.68 10.88 14.38
C ASN A 90 -6.03 9.63 13.57
N ASN A 91 -5.26 9.34 12.52
CA ASN A 91 -5.41 8.17 11.67
C ASN A 91 -4.05 7.76 11.08
N GLU A 92 -4.07 6.60 10.42
CA GLU A 92 -2.89 6.00 9.81
C GLU A 92 -2.25 6.87 8.73
N GLU A 93 -3.06 7.52 7.90
CA GLU A 93 -2.59 8.37 6.81
C GLU A 93 -1.87 9.62 7.35
N GLU A 94 -2.44 10.25 8.38
CA GLU A 94 -1.82 11.37 9.09
C GLU A 94 -0.53 10.95 9.81
N LEU A 95 -0.48 9.75 10.41
CA LEU A 95 0.71 9.23 11.07
C LEU A 95 1.86 9.06 10.07
N PHE A 96 1.60 8.39 8.95
CA PHE A 96 2.63 8.17 7.94
C PHE A 96 3.06 9.46 7.24
N THR A 97 2.13 10.37 7.00
CA THR A 97 2.44 11.70 6.46
C THR A 97 3.35 12.49 7.41
N ALA A 98 3.05 12.49 8.71
CA ALA A 98 3.89 13.16 9.70
C ALA A 98 5.29 12.53 9.81
N ILE A 99 5.40 11.21 9.62
CA ILE A 99 6.70 10.52 9.56
C ILE A 99 7.48 10.97 8.32
N ASP A 100 6.84 10.99 7.14
CA ASP A 100 7.47 11.42 5.90
C ASP A 100 7.91 12.89 5.97
N GLU A 101 7.07 13.77 6.51
CA GLU A 101 7.41 15.18 6.73
C GLU A 101 8.59 15.36 7.69
N ALA A 102 8.63 14.57 8.77
CA ALA A 102 9.76 14.58 9.70
C ALA A 102 11.08 14.22 8.98
N PHE A 103 11.07 13.19 8.11
CA PHE A 103 12.24 12.82 7.31
C PHE A 103 12.62 13.87 6.26
N LEU A 104 11.63 14.51 5.62
CA LEU A 104 11.86 15.57 4.64
C LEU A 104 12.36 16.87 5.27
N SER A 105 12.11 17.08 6.57
CA SER A 105 12.55 18.26 7.31
C SER A 105 14.05 18.28 7.62
N VAL A 106 14.77 17.16 7.38
CA VAL A 106 16.21 17.07 7.59
C VAL A 106 16.94 17.94 6.57
N LEU A 107 17.53 19.04 7.02
CA LEU A 107 18.40 19.87 6.21
C LEU A 107 19.84 19.36 6.28
N PRO A 108 20.67 19.64 5.27
CA PRO A 108 22.11 19.36 5.34
C PRO A 108 22.79 19.98 6.58
N ALA A 109 22.23 21.08 7.10
CA ALA A 109 22.68 21.72 8.34
C ALA A 109 22.48 20.83 9.58
N ASP A 110 21.39 20.07 9.64
CA ASP A 110 21.09 19.16 10.75
C ASP A 110 22.02 17.95 10.71
N CYS A 111 22.36 17.46 9.51
CA CYS A 111 23.38 16.41 9.32
C CYS A 111 24.79 16.88 9.70
N ASN A 112 25.09 18.18 9.55
CA ASN A 112 26.42 18.71 9.82
C ASN A 112 26.79 18.64 11.30
N GLU A 113 25.84 18.74 12.21
CA GLU A 113 26.10 18.62 13.65
C GLU A 113 26.52 17.18 14.01
N TYR A 114 25.75 16.19 13.53
CA TYR A 114 26.13 14.77 13.64
C TYR A 114 27.50 14.50 13.03
N TYR A 115 27.76 15.01 11.83
CA TYR A 115 29.05 14.84 11.17
C TYR A 115 30.20 15.48 11.97
N ARG A 116 29.99 16.69 12.52
CA ARG A 116 31.00 17.38 13.36
C ARG A 116 31.29 16.62 14.63
N ASN A 117 30.26 16.11 15.31
CA ASN A 117 30.42 15.33 16.54
C ASN A 117 31.19 14.03 16.25
N MET A 118 30.82 13.32 15.17
CA MET A 118 31.52 12.13 14.71
C MET A 118 33.01 12.42 14.41
N VAL A 119 33.30 13.48 13.66
CA VAL A 119 34.69 13.89 13.37
C VAL A 119 35.43 14.28 14.64
N SER A 120 34.78 14.98 15.58
CA SER A 120 35.37 15.33 16.87
C SER A 120 35.77 14.08 17.66
N TYR A 121 34.90 13.07 17.73
CA TYR A 121 35.21 11.80 18.38
C TYR A 121 36.32 11.02 17.69
N LEU A 122 36.36 11.02 16.34
CA LEU A 122 37.47 10.41 15.60
C LEU A 122 38.81 11.10 15.91
N VAL A 123 38.84 12.43 15.96
CA VAL A 123 40.04 13.20 16.30
C VAL A 123 40.48 12.91 17.73
N LYS A 124 39.56 12.96 18.70
CA LYS A 124 39.84 12.63 20.11
C LYS A 124 40.39 11.21 20.26
N SER A 125 39.80 10.24 19.55
CA SER A 125 40.25 8.84 19.54
C SER A 125 41.67 8.70 18.97
N LEU A 126 41.96 9.36 17.84
CA LEU A 126 43.31 9.40 17.26
C LEU A 126 44.34 10.00 18.23
N ASN A 127 43.93 11.02 18.99
CA ASN A 127 44.77 11.68 19.99
C ASN A 127 44.81 10.94 21.34
N LYS A 128 44.09 9.82 21.48
CA LYS A 128 43.92 9.06 22.74
C LYS A 128 43.35 9.90 23.89
N GLU A 129 42.51 10.86 23.57
CA GLU A 129 41.76 11.67 24.52
C GLU A 129 40.54 10.88 25.04
N ILE A 130 40.14 11.15 26.29
CA ILE A 130 38.94 10.54 26.88
C ILE A 130 37.71 11.17 26.23
N ILE A 131 36.82 10.33 25.67
CA ILE A 131 35.52 10.75 25.15
C ILE A 131 34.51 10.67 26.29
N ILE A 132 33.84 11.79 26.57
CA ILE A 132 32.77 11.91 27.57
C ILE A 132 31.52 12.28 26.77
N ASP A 133 30.51 11.42 26.81
CA ASP A 133 29.18 11.61 26.20
C ASP A 133 28.23 12.35 27.15
#